data_AF-A0A9D1XJM3-F1
#
_entry.id   AF-A0A9D1XJM3-F1
#
_cell.length_a   1.000
_cell.length_b   1.000
_cell.length_c   1.000
_cell.angle_alpha   90.00
_cell.angle_beta   90.00
_cell.angle_gamma   90.00
#
_symmetry.space_group_name_H-M   'P 1'
#
loop_
_entity.id
_entity.type
_entity.pdbx_description
1 polymer ?
#
loop_
_entity_poly.entity_id
_entity_poly.type
_entity_poly.pdbx_seq_one_letter_code
_entity_poly.pdbx_strand_id
1 'polypeptide(L)'
;MLLQVSGRCDICAMYPKWLFNRLKEGYVLVRNPYNNQLVSHVDISPDVVDCICFLTKDPKPIMPYLKTIKQMGYQYYFMVTITPYDQDIEPNLRAKLEIMKTFVSLSKMIGKKRVIWRYDPILLNKRYTTEFHYQMFEKMCRILAKYTDIVIISFIDIYKNIAGKFDEIDEDDVLKIAQQFGKIAKKYQIKIQTCSEKYHLEQFGINHGSCIDKEYLESLLKTTLNIKTNTNRKHCHCLASIDIGAYNSCIHGCKYCYACTSNQVYKNIGLHDENSPLLIGHLTDEDKVVKRKVCSNQERQLQFDSL
;
A
#
# COMPACT_ATOMS: atom_id res chain seq x y z
N MET A 1 10.93 12.68 4.44
CA MET A 1 9.54 12.48 4.01
C MET A 1 9.23 11.01 3.90
N LEU A 2 7.95 10.63 3.87
CA LEU A 2 7.54 9.28 3.51
C LEU A 2 7.23 9.19 2.02
N LEU A 3 7.90 8.27 1.33
CA LEU A 3 7.68 8.01 -0.09
C LEU A 3 6.70 6.85 -0.22
N GLN A 4 5.46 7.15 -0.63
CA GLN A 4 4.49 6.11 -0.91
C GLN A 4 4.70 5.60 -2.33
N VAL A 5 4.98 4.31 -2.44
CA VAL A 5 5.09 3.64 -3.73
C VAL A 5 3.89 2.74 -3.86
N SER A 6 3.12 3.03 -4.91
CA SER A 6 1.92 2.31 -5.31
C SER A 6 0.59 2.74 -4.68
N GLY A 7 0.35 4.04 -4.46
CA GLY A 7 -0.97 4.53 -4.06
C GLY A 7 -2.01 4.54 -5.19
N ARG A 8 -1.58 4.72 -6.44
CA ARG A 8 -2.47 4.77 -7.63
C ARG A 8 -2.22 3.66 -8.66
N CYS A 9 -1.14 2.90 -8.49
CA CYS A 9 -0.69 1.87 -9.43
C CYS A 9 0.23 0.89 -8.71
N ASP A 10 0.19 -0.40 -8.98
CA ASP A 10 1.11 -1.36 -8.35
C ASP A 10 2.52 -1.30 -8.99
N ILE A 11 3.29 -0.27 -8.67
CA ILE A 11 4.65 -0.04 -9.21
C ILE A 11 5.56 -1.22 -8.88
N CYS A 12 5.43 -1.81 -7.69
CA CYS A 12 6.25 -2.94 -7.26
C CYS A 12 6.06 -4.17 -8.16
N ALA A 13 4.82 -4.44 -8.59
CA ALA A 13 4.52 -5.55 -9.48
C ALA A 13 4.81 -5.20 -10.95
N MET A 14 4.54 -3.96 -11.35
CA MET A 14 4.50 -3.59 -12.77
C MET A 14 5.77 -2.92 -13.30
N TYR A 15 6.42 -2.10 -12.48
CA TYR A 15 7.52 -1.22 -12.91
C TYR A 15 8.73 -1.25 -11.96
N PRO A 16 9.20 -2.44 -11.52
CA PRO A 16 10.25 -2.52 -10.50
C PRO A 16 11.59 -1.95 -11.00
N LYS A 17 11.92 -2.14 -12.29
CA LYS A 17 13.17 -1.61 -12.88
C LYS A 17 13.15 -0.09 -13.00
N TRP A 18 12.05 0.49 -13.48
CA TRP A 18 11.87 1.94 -13.50
C TRP A 18 12.04 2.55 -12.10
N LEU A 19 11.37 1.98 -11.10
CA LEU A 19 11.47 2.48 -9.73
C LEU A 19 12.91 2.42 -9.23
N PHE A 20 13.61 1.32 -9.51
CA PHE A 20 15.01 1.17 -9.15
C PHE A 20 15.91 2.21 -9.82
N ASN A 21 15.67 2.54 -11.10
CA ASN A 21 16.39 3.61 -11.81
C ASN A 21 16.15 4.97 -11.15
N ARG A 22 14.90 5.29 -10.80
CA ARG A 22 14.57 6.55 -10.12
C ARG A 22 15.22 6.66 -8.74
N LEU A 23 15.25 5.58 -7.97
CA LEU A 23 15.97 5.54 -6.68
C LEU A 23 17.49 5.71 -6.86
N LYS A 24 18.08 5.24 -7.96
CA LYS A 24 19.50 5.49 -8.27
C LYS A 24 19.78 6.94 -8.63
N GLU A 25 18.90 7.55 -9.41
CA GLU A 25 19.02 8.94 -9.83
C GLU A 25 18.68 9.92 -8.70
N GLY A 26 17.93 9.47 -7.69
CA GLY A 26 17.59 10.27 -6.52
C GLY A 26 16.47 11.28 -6.76
N TYR A 27 15.74 11.20 -7.89
CA TYR A 27 14.57 12.02 -8.16
C TYR A 27 13.53 11.30 -9.01
N VAL A 28 12.30 11.84 -9.03
CA VAL A 28 11.22 11.40 -9.90
C VAL A 28 10.34 12.57 -10.30
N LEU A 29 9.76 12.51 -11.49
CA LEU A 29 8.74 13.45 -11.95
C LEU A 29 7.36 12.83 -11.77
N VAL A 30 6.43 13.60 -11.18
CA VAL A 30 5.05 13.16 -10.92
C VAL A 30 4.08 14.13 -11.58
N ARG A 31 3.37 13.64 -12.61
CA ARG A 31 2.34 14.40 -13.31
C ARG A 31 1.11 14.59 -12.40
N ASN A 32 0.60 15.81 -12.31
CA ASN A 32 -0.60 16.09 -11.53
C ASN A 32 -1.82 15.44 -12.21
N PRO A 33 -2.61 14.63 -11.48
CA PRO A 33 -3.73 13.89 -12.08
C PRO A 33 -4.90 14.76 -12.55
N TYR A 34 -4.98 16.02 -12.12
CA TYR A 34 -6.04 16.97 -12.47
C TYR A 34 -5.55 18.10 -13.39
N ASN A 35 -4.23 18.25 -13.53
CA ASN A 35 -3.61 19.20 -14.45
C ASN A 35 -2.39 18.53 -15.10
N ASN A 36 -2.60 17.92 -16.27
CA ASN A 36 -1.57 17.11 -16.91
C ASN A 36 -0.31 17.89 -17.31
N GLN A 37 -0.40 19.20 -17.55
CA GLN A 37 0.76 20.04 -17.87
C GLN A 37 1.57 20.41 -16.61
N LEU A 38 1.03 20.21 -15.41
CA LEU A 38 1.78 20.47 -14.17
C LEU A 38 2.50 19.20 -13.72
N VAL A 39 3.83 19.27 -13.70
CA VAL A 39 4.69 18.15 -13.30
C VAL A 39 5.47 18.54 -12.04
N SER A 40 5.41 17.71 -11.01
CA SER A 40 6.22 17.91 -9.79
C SER A 40 7.55 17.20 -9.92
N HIS A 41 8.67 17.92 -9.72
CA HIS A 41 9.97 17.31 -9.47
C HIS A 41 10.08 17.00 -7.98
N VAL A 42 10.31 15.75 -7.64
CA VAL A 42 10.41 15.27 -6.27
C VAL A 42 11.77 14.62 -6.07
N ASP A 43 12.61 15.22 -5.22
CA ASP A 43 13.86 14.60 -4.76
C ASP A 43 13.48 13.37 -3.90
N ILE A 44 14.03 12.19 -4.21
CA ILE A 44 13.76 10.92 -3.53
C ILE A 44 15.04 10.21 -3.09
N SER A 45 16.12 10.94 -2.88
CA SER A 45 17.39 10.42 -2.36
C SER A 45 17.26 9.95 -0.89
N PRO A 46 18.18 9.10 -0.39
CA PRO A 46 18.10 8.57 0.98
C PRO A 46 18.18 9.62 2.09
N ASP A 47 18.77 10.78 1.82
CA ASP A 47 18.88 11.89 2.78
C ASP A 47 17.57 12.65 2.98
N VAL A 48 16.64 12.59 2.02
CA VAL A 48 15.31 13.20 2.13
C VAL A 48 14.20 12.19 2.40
N VAL A 49 14.37 10.92 2.02
CA VAL A 49 13.37 9.85 2.24
C VAL A 49 13.62 9.15 3.57
N ASP A 50 12.73 9.36 4.54
CA ASP A 50 12.82 8.71 5.86
C ASP A 50 12.46 7.23 5.78
N CYS A 51 11.48 6.89 4.94
CA CYS A 51 11.07 5.52 4.65
C CYS A 51 10.26 5.45 3.35
N ILE A 52 10.47 4.38 2.58
CA ILE A 52 9.63 4.00 1.45
C ILE A 52 8.53 3.07 1.95
N CYS A 53 7.28 3.45 1.73
CA CYS A 53 6.09 2.66 2.05
C CYS A 53 5.66 1.92 0.78
N PHE A 54 6.11 0.66 0.60
CA PHE A 54 5.70 -0.14 -0.55
C PHE A 54 4.31 -0.71 -0.34
N LEU A 55 3.40 -0.47 -1.27
CA LEU A 55 2.12 -1.17 -1.38
C LEU A 55 2.12 -2.04 -2.63
N THR A 56 1.67 -3.29 -2.54
CA THR A 56 1.62 -4.17 -3.71
C THR A 56 0.66 -5.33 -3.51
N LYS A 57 0.08 -5.84 -4.60
CA LYS A 57 -0.61 -7.13 -4.63
C LYS A 57 0.32 -8.27 -5.01
N ASP A 58 1.51 -7.96 -5.56
CA ASP A 58 2.50 -8.96 -5.93
C ASP A 58 3.94 -8.42 -5.75
N PRO A 59 4.63 -8.75 -4.64
CA PRO A 59 5.98 -8.26 -4.39
C PRO A 59 7.06 -8.98 -5.21
N LYS A 60 6.75 -10.07 -5.92
CA LYS A 60 7.78 -10.89 -6.58
C LYS A 60 8.68 -10.09 -7.54
N PRO A 61 8.16 -9.18 -8.38
CA PRO A 61 8.99 -8.49 -9.37
C PRO A 61 9.98 -7.49 -8.75
N ILE A 62 9.68 -6.89 -7.60
CA ILE A 62 10.58 -5.94 -6.94
C ILE A 62 11.65 -6.63 -6.07
N MET A 63 11.41 -7.88 -5.63
CA MET A 63 12.32 -8.59 -4.71
C MET A 63 13.80 -8.61 -5.13
N PRO A 64 14.16 -8.82 -6.42
CA PRO A 64 15.56 -8.82 -6.84
C PRO A 64 16.32 -7.50 -6.56
N TYR A 65 15.60 -6.37 -6.45
CA TYR A 65 16.19 -5.05 -6.25
C TYR A 65 16.39 -4.68 -4.78
N LEU A 66 15.72 -5.38 -3.86
CA LEU A 66 15.61 -4.96 -2.45
C LEU A 66 16.95 -4.95 -1.71
N LYS A 67 17.83 -5.92 -1.99
CA LYS A 67 19.18 -5.93 -1.41
C LYS A 67 19.93 -4.66 -1.78
N THR A 68 19.89 -4.26 -3.05
CA THR A 68 20.57 -3.07 -3.54
C THR A 68 19.93 -1.78 -3.01
N ILE A 69 18.59 -1.70 -3.01
CA ILE A 69 17.86 -0.56 -2.44
C ILE A 69 18.28 -0.33 -0.97
N LYS A 70 18.39 -1.41 -0.18
CA LYS A 70 18.87 -1.32 1.20
C LYS A 70 20.33 -0.85 1.28
N GLN A 71 21.20 -1.36 0.41
CA GLN A 71 22.62 -0.97 0.37
C GLN A 71 22.81 0.50 -0.04
N MET A 72 21.89 1.06 -0.82
CA MET A 72 21.87 2.49 -1.17
C MET A 72 21.44 3.38 0.00
N GLY A 73 21.07 2.82 1.15
CA GLY A 73 20.70 3.58 2.36
C GLY A 73 19.19 3.76 2.57
N TYR A 74 18.34 3.25 1.67
CA TYR A 74 16.90 3.38 1.82
C TYR A 74 16.34 2.48 2.92
N GLN A 75 15.52 3.07 3.79
CA GLN A 75 14.63 2.33 4.68
C GLN A 75 13.30 2.06 3.99
N TYR A 76 12.73 0.88 4.20
CA TYR A 76 11.44 0.52 3.63
C TYR A 76 10.69 -0.53 4.45
N TYR A 77 9.38 -0.58 4.25
CA TYR A 77 8.53 -1.69 4.65
C TYR A 77 7.51 -1.98 3.55
N PHE A 78 6.87 -3.14 3.65
CA PHE A 78 5.87 -3.61 2.71
C PHE A 78 4.51 -3.72 3.37
N MET A 79 3.52 -3.22 2.65
CA MET A 79 2.13 -3.60 2.77
C MET A 79 1.80 -4.47 1.56
N VAL A 80 1.49 -5.74 1.80
CA VAL A 80 1.11 -6.67 0.73
C VAL A 80 -0.37 -6.97 0.84
N THR A 81 -1.13 -6.54 -0.16
CA THR A 81 -2.57 -6.81 -0.23
C THR A 81 -2.80 -8.22 -0.79
N ILE A 82 -3.25 -9.12 0.09
CA ILE A 82 -3.66 -10.48 -0.28
C ILE A 82 -5.10 -10.67 0.19
N THR A 83 -6.01 -10.58 -0.77
CA THR A 83 -7.44 -10.84 -0.65
C THR A 83 -7.75 -12.29 -1.03
N PRO A 84 -8.93 -12.82 -0.63
CA PRO A 84 -9.30 -14.21 -0.89
C PRO A 84 -9.86 -14.42 -2.31
N TYR A 85 -9.98 -13.37 -3.12
CA TYR A 85 -10.77 -13.42 -4.35
C TYR A 85 -10.06 -14.10 -5.51
N ASP A 86 -10.86 -14.73 -6.37
CA ASP A 86 -10.38 -15.34 -7.60
C ASP A 86 -10.42 -14.33 -8.78
N GLN A 87 -10.20 -14.87 -9.99
CA GLN A 87 -10.12 -14.09 -11.22
C GLN A 87 -11.42 -13.35 -11.59
N ASP A 88 -12.55 -13.75 -11.00
CA ASP A 88 -13.82 -13.04 -11.16
C ASP A 88 -13.80 -11.64 -10.51
N ILE A 89 -12.91 -11.38 -9.55
CA ILE A 89 -12.69 -10.05 -8.95
C ILE A 89 -11.30 -9.50 -9.31
N GLU A 90 -10.27 -10.35 -9.36
CA GLU A 90 -8.88 -9.97 -9.57
C GLU A 90 -8.23 -10.78 -10.72
N PRO A 91 -8.64 -10.51 -11.98
CA PRO A 91 -8.42 -11.40 -13.12
C PRO A 91 -6.94 -11.63 -13.48
N ASN A 92 -6.10 -10.60 -13.36
CA ASN A 92 -4.75 -10.63 -13.91
C ASN A 92 -3.65 -10.83 -12.85
N LEU A 93 -4.02 -11.28 -11.65
CA LEU A 93 -3.05 -11.60 -10.61
C LEU A 93 -2.57 -13.05 -10.70
N ARG A 94 -1.35 -13.28 -10.20
CA ARG A 94 -0.87 -14.63 -9.93
C ARG A 94 -1.79 -15.34 -8.93
N ALA A 95 -1.81 -16.67 -8.98
CA ALA A 95 -2.55 -17.49 -8.03
C ALA A 95 -2.23 -17.10 -6.57
N LYS A 96 -3.28 -17.00 -5.74
CA LYS A 96 -3.17 -16.51 -4.35
C LYS A 96 -2.15 -17.26 -3.51
N LEU A 97 -2.07 -18.57 -3.68
CA LEU A 97 -1.08 -19.40 -2.99
C LEU A 97 0.36 -18.99 -3.35
N GLU A 98 0.62 -18.65 -4.61
CA GLU A 98 1.95 -18.21 -5.05
C GLU A 98 2.29 -16.81 -4.52
N ILE A 99 1.31 -15.91 -4.42
CA ILE A 99 1.49 -14.61 -3.78
C ILE A 99 1.77 -14.78 -2.29
N MET A 100 1.06 -15.67 -1.58
CA MET A 100 1.34 -15.99 -0.18
C MET A 100 2.72 -16.61 0.03
N LYS A 101 3.18 -17.53 -0.85
CA LYS A 101 4.56 -18.05 -0.81
C LYS A 101 5.59 -16.94 -1.01
N THR A 102 5.29 -15.98 -1.88
CA THR A 102 6.14 -14.81 -2.11
C THR A 102 6.17 -13.91 -0.87
N PHE A 103 5.03 -13.68 -0.22
CA PHE A 103 4.94 -12.95 1.05
C PHE A 103 5.80 -13.58 2.14
N VAL A 104 5.72 -14.90 2.30
CA VAL A 104 6.55 -15.65 3.26
C VAL A 104 8.03 -15.48 2.95
N SER A 105 8.41 -15.56 1.67
CA SER A 105 9.80 -15.38 1.23
C SER A 105 10.30 -13.96 1.49
N LEU A 106 9.47 -12.95 1.19
CA LEU A 106 9.75 -11.55 1.49
C LEU A 106 9.96 -11.33 2.99
N SER A 107 9.06 -11.83 3.83
CA SER A 107 9.16 -11.72 5.29
C SER A 107 10.41 -12.40 5.85
N LYS A 108 10.77 -13.58 5.35
CA LYS A 108 12.05 -14.23 5.71
C LYS A 108 13.26 -13.39 5.31
N MET A 109 13.18 -12.67 4.19
CA MET A 109 14.28 -11.86 3.67
C MET A 109 14.46 -10.54 4.42
N ILE A 110 13.38 -9.84 4.76
CA ILE A 110 13.44 -8.48 5.34
C ILE A 110 12.99 -8.40 6.80
N GLY A 111 12.52 -9.52 7.37
CA GLY A 111 11.97 -9.62 8.71
C GLY A 111 10.47 -9.34 8.76
N LYS A 112 9.74 -10.11 9.57
CA LYS A 112 8.28 -9.98 9.72
C LYS A 112 7.81 -8.60 10.14
N LYS A 113 8.62 -7.86 10.91
CA LYS A 113 8.33 -6.49 11.34
C LYS A 113 8.28 -5.47 10.19
N ARG A 114 8.76 -5.84 8.99
CA ARG A 114 8.76 -4.99 7.79
C ARG A 114 7.72 -5.41 6.76
N VAL A 115 6.86 -6.39 7.07
CA VAL A 115 5.84 -6.88 6.15
C VAL A 115 4.51 -6.88 6.88
N ILE A 116 3.55 -6.13 6.34
CA ILE A 116 2.18 -6.05 6.80
C ILE A 116 1.29 -6.72 5.77
N TRP A 117 0.37 -7.57 6.22
CA TRP A 117 -0.67 -8.13 5.37
C TRP A 117 -1.86 -7.19 5.31
N ARG A 118 -2.39 -6.91 4.11
CA ARG A 118 -3.66 -6.21 3.94
C ARG A 118 -4.70 -7.17 3.37
N TYR A 119 -5.75 -7.44 4.14
CA TYR A 119 -6.97 -8.10 3.68
C TYR A 119 -7.98 -6.99 3.35
N ASP A 120 -7.74 -6.32 2.22
CA ASP A 120 -8.37 -5.05 1.88
C ASP A 120 -8.63 -4.99 0.36
N PRO A 121 -9.86 -4.71 -0.08
CA PRO A 121 -11.09 -4.55 0.72
C PRO A 121 -11.80 -5.88 0.99
N ILE A 122 -12.65 -5.91 2.02
CA ILE A 122 -13.70 -6.92 2.23
C ILE A 122 -14.92 -6.50 1.41
N LEU A 123 -15.45 -7.40 0.58
CA LEU A 123 -16.67 -7.21 -0.21
C LEU A 123 -17.59 -8.41 -0.03
N LEU A 124 -18.90 -8.20 -0.11
CA LEU A 124 -19.88 -9.27 -0.07
C LEU A 124 -20.63 -9.42 -1.41
N ASN A 125 -20.90 -10.66 -1.80
CA ASN A 125 -21.83 -10.99 -2.88
C ASN A 125 -22.29 -12.46 -2.75
N LYS A 126 -23.01 -12.97 -3.75
CA LYS A 126 -23.52 -14.37 -3.76
C LYS A 126 -22.43 -15.44 -3.57
N ARG A 127 -21.19 -15.17 -3.97
CA ARG A 127 -20.04 -16.08 -3.84
C ARG A 127 -19.22 -15.80 -2.59
N TYR A 128 -18.92 -14.53 -2.33
CA TYR A 128 -18.09 -14.06 -1.23
C TYR A 128 -18.99 -13.66 -0.06
N THR A 129 -19.45 -14.65 0.69
CA THR A 129 -20.31 -14.46 1.87
C THR A 129 -19.50 -14.22 3.13
N THR A 130 -20.14 -13.77 4.21
CA THR A 130 -19.52 -13.67 5.54
C THR A 130 -18.84 -14.98 5.95
N GLU A 131 -19.52 -16.12 5.79
CA GLU A 131 -19.00 -17.45 6.10
C GLU A 131 -17.75 -17.81 5.27
N PHE A 132 -17.76 -17.46 3.97
CA PHE A 132 -16.58 -17.62 3.12
C PHE A 132 -15.39 -16.82 3.66
N HIS A 133 -15.64 -15.57 4.05
CA HIS A 133 -14.61 -14.71 4.64
C HIS A 133 -14.06 -15.28 5.94
N TYR A 134 -14.89 -15.88 6.82
CA TYR A 134 -14.41 -16.50 8.06
C TYR A 134 -13.43 -17.63 7.78
N GLN A 135 -13.83 -18.54 6.89
CA GLN A 135 -13.02 -19.70 6.54
C GLN A 135 -11.70 -19.29 5.87
N MET A 136 -11.76 -18.31 4.95
CA MET A 136 -10.56 -17.92 4.21
C MET A 136 -9.62 -17.08 5.06
N PHE A 137 -10.13 -16.17 5.87
CA PHE A 137 -9.32 -15.39 6.81
C PHE A 137 -8.58 -16.30 7.79
N GLU A 138 -9.24 -17.31 8.37
CA GLU A 138 -8.58 -18.29 9.23
C GLU A 138 -7.52 -19.11 8.47
N LYS A 139 -7.83 -19.62 7.28
CA LYS A 139 -6.87 -20.38 6.46
C LYS A 139 -5.62 -19.55 6.15
N MET A 140 -5.80 -18.26 5.84
CA MET A 140 -4.71 -17.33 5.54
C MET A 140 -3.92 -16.96 6.81
N CYS A 141 -4.58 -16.70 7.94
CA CYS A 141 -3.93 -16.46 9.23
C CYS A 141 -3.00 -17.61 9.62
N ARG A 142 -3.45 -18.86 9.45
CA ARG A 142 -2.63 -20.06 9.73
C ARG A 142 -1.30 -20.08 8.97
N ILE A 143 -1.26 -19.47 7.78
CA ILE A 143 -0.06 -19.39 6.94
C ILE A 143 0.74 -18.13 7.27
N LEU A 144 0.09 -16.97 7.31
CA LEU A 144 0.74 -15.65 7.26
C LEU A 144 1.11 -15.10 8.64
N ALA A 145 0.41 -15.47 9.72
CA ALA A 145 0.62 -14.86 11.05
C ALA A 145 2.03 -15.10 11.64
N LYS A 146 2.76 -16.11 11.15
CA LYS A 146 4.17 -16.34 11.54
C LYS A 146 5.14 -15.36 10.86
N TYR A 147 4.67 -14.65 9.84
CA TYR A 147 5.48 -13.86 8.92
C TYR A 147 5.05 -12.39 8.85
N THR A 148 4.10 -11.97 9.68
CA THR A 148 3.72 -10.56 9.90
C THR A 148 3.18 -10.43 11.32
N ASP A 149 3.34 -9.26 11.91
CA ASP A 149 2.74 -8.93 13.21
C ASP A 149 1.37 -8.24 13.05
N ILE A 150 1.06 -7.72 11.85
CA ILE A 150 -0.11 -6.88 11.59
C ILE A 150 -0.88 -7.39 10.37
N VAL A 151 -2.21 -7.44 10.51
CA VAL A 151 -3.15 -7.48 9.39
C VAL A 151 -4.03 -6.22 9.40
N ILE A 152 -4.11 -5.57 8.25
CA ILE A 152 -5.01 -4.43 8.03
C ILE A 152 -6.21 -4.92 7.25
N ILE A 153 -7.41 -4.56 7.71
CA ILE A 153 -8.66 -4.81 7.01
C ILE A 153 -9.35 -3.49 6.66
N SER A 154 -10.24 -3.55 5.68
CA SER A 154 -11.20 -2.49 5.36
C SER A 154 -12.43 -3.13 4.73
N PHE A 155 -13.52 -2.37 4.67
CA PHE A 155 -14.70 -2.72 3.93
C PHE A 155 -14.75 -1.92 2.63
N ILE A 156 -15.40 -2.47 1.60
CA ILE A 156 -15.43 -1.83 0.28
C ILE A 156 -16.11 -0.46 0.32
N ASP A 157 -15.35 0.58 0.00
CA ASP A 157 -15.87 1.93 -0.25
C ASP A 157 -16.52 2.00 -1.63
N ILE A 158 -17.77 2.47 -1.72
CA ILE A 158 -18.44 2.65 -3.01
C ILE A 158 -18.07 4.00 -3.65
N TYR A 159 -17.07 3.97 -4.52
CA TYR A 159 -16.69 5.11 -5.36
C TYR A 159 -17.56 5.21 -6.62
N LYS A 160 -17.62 6.40 -7.22
CA LYS A 160 -18.39 6.68 -8.46
C LYS A 160 -18.12 5.67 -9.59
N ASN A 161 -16.90 5.15 -9.70
CA ASN A 161 -16.45 4.24 -10.76
C ASN A 161 -16.74 2.76 -10.49
N ILE A 162 -17.16 2.42 -9.27
CA ILE A 162 -17.56 1.05 -8.89
C ILE A 162 -19.02 0.96 -8.44
N ALA A 163 -19.74 2.09 -8.37
CA ALA A 163 -21.17 2.14 -8.12
C ALA A 163 -21.94 1.23 -9.09
N GLY A 164 -22.87 0.44 -8.56
CA GLY A 164 -23.65 -0.55 -9.33
C GLY A 164 -22.92 -1.86 -9.65
N LYS A 165 -21.62 -1.99 -9.30
CA LYS A 165 -20.89 -3.27 -9.38
C LYS A 165 -20.82 -3.99 -8.04
N PHE A 166 -20.83 -3.22 -6.96
CA PHE A 166 -20.80 -3.68 -5.58
C PHE A 166 -21.74 -2.81 -4.75
N ASP A 167 -22.27 -3.40 -3.70
CA ASP A 167 -23.08 -2.72 -2.71
C ASP A 167 -22.24 -2.43 -1.47
N GLU A 168 -22.59 -1.36 -0.75
CA GLU A 168 -22.04 -1.11 0.57
C GLU A 168 -22.47 -2.24 1.51
N ILE A 169 -21.55 -2.68 2.37
CA ILE A 169 -21.84 -3.76 3.33
C ILE A 169 -22.69 -3.18 4.46
N ASP A 170 -23.76 -3.89 4.82
CA ASP A 170 -24.61 -3.50 5.94
C ASP A 170 -23.84 -3.57 7.27
N GLU A 171 -24.24 -2.73 8.21
CA GLU A 171 -23.54 -2.60 9.49
C GLU A 171 -23.58 -3.90 10.31
N ASP A 172 -24.66 -4.66 10.24
CA ASP A 172 -24.78 -5.94 10.94
C ASP A 172 -23.74 -6.96 10.43
N ASP A 173 -23.56 -7.06 9.12
CA ASP A 173 -22.56 -7.94 8.52
C ASP A 173 -21.13 -7.45 8.78
N VAL A 174 -20.90 -6.12 8.79
CA VAL A 174 -19.62 -5.55 9.26
C VAL A 174 -19.31 -6.02 10.70
N LEU A 175 -20.28 -5.91 11.61
CA LEU A 175 -20.11 -6.32 13.01
C LEU A 175 -19.89 -7.83 13.16
N LYS A 176 -20.62 -8.67 12.41
CA LYS A 176 -20.42 -10.13 12.41
C LYS A 176 -19.03 -10.50 11.91
N ILE A 177 -18.57 -9.88 10.82
CA ILE A 177 -17.22 -10.09 10.28
C ILE A 177 -16.17 -9.65 11.29
N ALA A 178 -16.31 -8.45 11.84
CA ALA A 178 -15.39 -7.92 12.83
C ALA A 178 -15.27 -8.83 14.06
N GLN A 179 -16.39 -9.29 14.60
CA GLN A 179 -16.42 -10.19 15.74
C GLN A 179 -15.66 -11.49 15.45
N GLN A 180 -15.89 -12.12 14.30
CA GLN A 180 -15.26 -13.38 13.96
C GLN A 180 -13.78 -13.20 13.59
N PHE A 181 -13.43 -12.13 12.86
CA PHE A 181 -12.04 -11.81 12.52
C PHE A 181 -11.22 -11.50 13.77
N GLY A 182 -11.77 -10.76 14.74
CA GLY A 182 -11.13 -10.50 16.03
C GLY A 182 -10.79 -11.77 16.80
N LYS A 183 -11.74 -12.73 16.88
CA LYS A 183 -11.50 -14.05 17.49
C LYS A 183 -10.38 -14.82 16.78
N ILE A 184 -10.40 -14.86 15.45
CA ILE A 184 -9.37 -15.53 14.64
C ILE A 184 -8.01 -14.84 14.84
N ALA A 185 -7.93 -13.52 14.73
CA ALA A 185 -6.70 -12.77 14.91
C ALA A 185 -6.06 -13.02 16.28
N LYS A 186 -6.88 -13.02 17.35
CA LYS A 186 -6.45 -13.39 18.71
C LYS A 186 -5.90 -14.81 18.79
N LYS A 187 -6.59 -15.80 18.18
CA LYS A 187 -6.16 -17.20 18.12
C LYS A 187 -4.76 -17.35 17.49
N TYR A 188 -4.47 -16.59 16.43
CA TYR A 188 -3.19 -16.64 15.72
C TYR A 188 -2.18 -15.59 16.19
N GLN A 189 -2.49 -14.83 17.24
CA GLN A 189 -1.63 -13.79 17.83
C GLN A 189 -1.14 -12.73 16.82
N ILE A 190 -2.01 -12.34 15.90
CA ILE A 190 -1.73 -11.27 14.93
C ILE A 190 -2.55 -10.03 15.32
N LYS A 191 -1.93 -8.85 15.32
CA LYS A 191 -2.64 -7.58 15.54
C LYS A 191 -3.52 -7.31 14.32
N ILE A 192 -4.81 -7.09 14.55
CA ILE A 192 -5.77 -6.70 13.51
C ILE A 192 -6.16 -5.24 13.70
N GLN A 193 -6.21 -4.49 12.61
CA GLN A 193 -6.61 -3.08 12.63
C GLN A 193 -7.37 -2.70 11.36
N THR A 194 -8.22 -1.68 11.48
CA THR A 194 -8.86 -1.04 10.32
C THR A 194 -7.95 0.06 9.74
N CYS A 195 -8.25 0.52 8.52
CA CYS A 195 -7.63 1.70 7.93
C CYS A 195 -8.72 2.65 7.40
N SER A 196 -8.87 3.82 8.04
CA SER A 196 -9.82 4.87 7.64
C SER A 196 -11.31 4.45 7.66
N GLU A 197 -11.71 3.61 8.63
CA GLU A 197 -13.08 3.09 8.73
C GLU A 197 -13.98 3.93 9.66
N LYS A 198 -15.27 4.06 9.32
CA LYS A 198 -16.24 4.75 10.18
C LYS A 198 -16.69 3.93 11.39
N TYR A 199 -16.37 2.64 11.41
CA TYR A 199 -16.86 1.68 12.41
C TYR A 199 -15.95 1.62 13.64
N HIS A 200 -16.57 1.56 14.81
CA HIS A 200 -15.91 1.35 16.11
C HIS A 200 -15.91 -0.15 16.45
N LEU A 201 -14.80 -0.83 16.15
CA LEU A 201 -14.66 -2.29 16.22
C LEU A 201 -13.73 -2.76 17.36
N GLU A 202 -13.32 -1.84 18.25
CA GLU A 202 -12.36 -2.08 19.33
C GLU A 202 -12.85 -3.15 20.32
N GLN A 203 -14.16 -3.25 20.51
CA GLN A 203 -14.80 -4.29 21.33
C GLN A 203 -14.48 -5.72 20.85
N PHE A 204 -14.08 -5.89 19.59
CA PHE A 204 -13.66 -7.17 19.01
C PHE A 204 -12.14 -7.33 18.96
N GLY A 205 -11.38 -6.41 19.58
CA GLY A 205 -9.91 -6.39 19.52
C GLY A 205 -9.37 -5.90 18.17
N ILE A 206 -10.17 -5.17 17.40
CA ILE A 206 -9.76 -4.55 16.14
C ILE A 206 -9.46 -3.08 16.40
N ASN A 207 -8.19 -2.70 16.30
CA ASN A 207 -7.79 -1.33 16.56
C ASN A 207 -8.23 -0.42 15.40
N HIS A 208 -8.63 0.81 15.72
CA HIS A 208 -8.72 1.86 14.72
C HIS A 208 -7.30 2.34 14.35
N GLY A 209 -6.82 1.89 13.19
CA GLY A 209 -5.42 2.04 12.80
C GLY A 209 -5.19 2.90 11.56
N SER A 210 -3.93 2.93 11.15
CA SER A 210 -3.46 3.63 9.95
C SER A 210 -2.71 2.68 9.03
N CYS A 211 -2.83 2.89 7.71
CA CYS A 211 -2.01 2.19 6.72
C CYS A 211 -0.54 2.66 6.78
N ILE A 212 -0.31 3.96 7.03
CA ILE A 212 1.02 4.54 7.28
C ILE A 212 1.00 5.11 8.71
N ASP A 213 1.26 4.22 9.66
CA ASP A 213 1.13 4.48 11.09
C ASP A 213 2.41 5.07 11.69
N LYS A 214 2.26 6.09 12.55
CA LYS A 214 3.38 6.80 13.16
C LYS A 214 4.16 5.91 14.12
N GLU A 215 3.48 5.31 15.08
CA GLU A 215 4.09 4.49 16.13
C GLU A 215 4.81 3.27 15.54
N TYR A 216 4.19 2.62 14.55
CA TYR A 216 4.82 1.54 13.79
C TYR A 216 6.10 2.00 13.08
N LEU A 217 6.07 3.14 12.38
CA LEU A 217 7.24 3.65 11.66
C LEU A 217 8.35 4.10 12.61
N GLU A 218 8.03 4.80 13.70
CA GLU A 218 9.01 5.22 14.70
C GLU A 218 9.67 4.02 15.38
N SER A 219 8.88 2.98 15.70
CA SER A 219 9.40 1.70 16.20
C SER A 219 10.30 1.00 15.19
N LEU A 220 9.92 1.01 13.91
CA LEU A 220 10.66 0.35 12.84
C LEU A 220 12.00 1.06 12.55
N LEU A 221 11.97 2.40 12.52
CA LEU A 221 13.11 3.25 12.17
C LEU A 221 13.96 3.61 13.40
N LYS A 222 13.44 3.41 14.61
CA LYS A 222 14.06 3.78 15.90
C LYS A 222 14.37 5.29 15.98
N THR A 223 13.42 6.11 15.56
CA THR A 223 13.51 7.57 15.56
C THR A 223 12.13 8.18 15.62
N THR A 224 12.01 9.39 16.16
CA THR A 224 10.78 10.18 16.08
C THR A 224 10.62 10.78 14.69
N LEU A 225 9.37 10.87 14.21
CA LEU A 225 8.99 11.47 12.95
C LEU A 225 8.05 12.66 13.19
N ASN A 226 8.49 13.85 12.81
CA ASN A 226 7.66 15.06 12.83
C ASN A 226 6.91 15.23 11.50
N ILE A 227 5.94 14.33 11.25
CA ILE A 227 5.13 14.32 10.04
C ILE A 227 3.67 14.55 10.43
N LYS A 228 3.00 15.47 9.71
CA LYS A 228 1.58 15.74 9.90
C LYS A 228 0.73 14.57 9.43
N THR A 229 -0.42 14.39 10.06
CA THR A 229 -1.45 13.47 9.60
C THR A 229 -2.00 13.93 8.25
N ASN A 230 -2.35 12.97 7.39
CA ASN A 230 -3.03 13.21 6.13
C ASN A 230 -4.48 13.64 6.39
N THR A 231 -4.95 14.67 5.70
CA THR A 231 -6.32 15.21 5.83
C THR A 231 -7.21 14.89 4.61
N ASN A 232 -6.77 14.03 3.69
CA ASN A 232 -7.49 13.72 2.45
C ASN A 232 -8.80 12.94 2.69
N ARG A 233 -8.94 12.25 3.83
CA ARG A 233 -10.13 11.48 4.20
C ARG A 233 -10.49 11.76 5.65
N LYS A 234 -11.79 11.91 5.94
CA LYS A 234 -12.32 12.35 7.24
C LYS A 234 -11.86 11.50 8.44
N HIS A 235 -11.71 10.19 8.24
CA HIS A 235 -11.36 9.23 9.29
C HIS A 235 -9.95 8.62 9.11
N CYS A 236 -9.11 9.22 8.26
CA CYS A 236 -7.77 8.70 8.02
C CYS A 236 -6.75 9.33 8.97
N HIS A 237 -6.02 8.47 9.69
CA HIS A 237 -4.95 8.89 10.60
C HIS A 237 -3.54 8.59 10.05
N CYS A 238 -3.43 8.23 8.77
CA CYS A 238 -2.13 7.97 8.15
C CYS A 238 -1.26 9.22 8.17
N LEU A 239 0.05 9.05 8.35
CA LEU A 239 1.02 10.11 8.11
C LEU A 239 0.96 10.59 6.65
N ALA A 240 1.20 11.89 6.45
CA ALA A 240 1.32 12.46 5.12
C ALA A 240 2.51 11.84 4.36
N SER A 241 2.26 11.46 3.12
CA SER A 241 3.22 10.82 2.22
C SER A 241 3.11 11.43 0.82
N ILE A 242 4.12 11.16 -0.02
CA ILE A 242 4.09 11.52 -1.45
C ILE A 242 3.93 10.25 -2.26
N ASP A 243 2.81 10.12 -2.98
CA ASP A 243 2.57 9.01 -3.91
C ASP A 243 3.10 9.34 -5.32
N ILE A 244 3.95 8.45 -5.82
CA ILE A 244 4.58 8.58 -7.14
C ILE A 244 3.87 7.77 -8.24
N GLY A 245 2.74 7.14 -7.91
CA GLY A 245 1.91 6.42 -8.87
C GLY A 245 1.22 7.31 -9.91
N ALA A 246 0.64 6.70 -10.92
CA ALA A 246 -0.25 7.34 -11.89
C ALA A 246 -1.55 6.55 -12.00
N TYR A 247 -2.68 7.24 -12.14
CA TYR A 247 -3.95 6.57 -12.42
C TYR A 247 -3.90 5.85 -13.77
N ASN A 248 -4.73 4.81 -13.92
CA ASN A 248 -4.85 4.03 -15.15
C ASN A 248 -3.50 3.53 -15.67
N SER A 249 -2.64 2.99 -14.81
CA SER A 249 -1.32 2.48 -15.19
C SER A 249 -1.02 1.08 -14.63
N CYS A 250 -2.04 0.35 -14.18
CA CYS A 250 -1.91 -1.01 -13.64
C CYS A 250 -2.84 -1.99 -14.36
N ILE A 251 -2.34 -3.17 -14.74
CA ILE A 251 -3.11 -4.20 -15.48
C ILE A 251 -3.88 -5.16 -14.60
N HIS A 252 -3.74 -5.13 -13.28
CA HIS A 252 -4.35 -6.14 -12.39
C HIS A 252 -5.85 -6.31 -12.62
N GLY A 253 -6.54 -5.26 -13.07
CA GLY A 253 -7.94 -5.32 -13.49
C GLY A 253 -8.91 -5.59 -12.34
N CYS A 254 -8.50 -5.33 -11.09
CA CYS A 254 -9.33 -5.57 -9.92
C CYS A 254 -10.65 -4.81 -10.04
N LYS A 255 -11.78 -5.51 -9.91
CA LYS A 255 -13.12 -4.92 -10.14
C LYS A 255 -13.48 -3.79 -9.17
N TYR A 256 -12.91 -3.81 -7.96
CA TYR A 256 -13.08 -2.77 -6.94
C TYR A 256 -12.03 -1.63 -7.05
N CYS A 257 -11.14 -1.65 -8.05
CA CYS A 257 -10.07 -0.67 -8.15
C CYS A 257 -10.62 0.73 -8.39
N TYR A 258 -10.30 1.69 -7.51
CA TYR A 258 -10.66 3.09 -7.72
C TYR A 258 -9.72 3.80 -8.70
N ALA A 259 -8.52 3.26 -8.93
CA ALA A 259 -7.45 3.99 -9.61
C ALA A 259 -7.27 3.64 -11.10
N CYS A 260 -7.72 2.47 -11.53
CA CYS A 260 -7.57 1.99 -12.91
C CYS A 260 -8.93 1.50 -13.41
N THR A 261 -9.72 2.42 -13.96
CA THR A 261 -11.12 2.15 -14.36
C THR A 261 -11.43 2.51 -15.80
N SER A 262 -10.44 2.94 -16.58
CA SER A 262 -10.62 3.32 -17.98
C SER A 262 -9.84 2.43 -18.92
N ASN A 263 -10.26 2.39 -20.18
CA ASN A 263 -9.56 1.70 -21.26
C ASN A 263 -8.18 2.32 -21.57
N GLN A 264 -7.86 3.47 -20.95
CA GLN A 264 -6.58 4.16 -21.07
C GLN A 264 -5.42 3.35 -20.45
N VAL A 265 -5.71 2.36 -19.60
CA VAL A 265 -4.69 1.50 -18.96
C VAL A 265 -3.68 0.97 -19.98
N TYR A 266 -4.14 0.31 -21.04
CA TYR A 266 -3.25 -0.30 -22.04
C TYR A 266 -2.42 0.75 -22.80
N LYS A 267 -3.02 1.88 -23.14
CA LYS A 267 -2.30 2.99 -23.80
C LYS A 267 -1.23 3.56 -22.88
N ASN A 268 -1.53 3.78 -21.60
CA ASN A 268 -0.56 4.30 -20.64
C ASN A 268 0.62 3.35 -20.42
N ILE A 269 0.36 2.05 -20.32
CA ILE A 269 1.43 1.05 -20.19
C ILE A 269 2.33 1.05 -21.42
N GLY A 270 1.75 1.17 -22.62
CA GLY A 270 2.53 1.27 -23.86
C GLY A 270 3.39 2.53 -23.95
N LEU A 271 3.12 3.56 -23.14
CA LEU A 271 3.92 4.77 -23.02
C LEU A 271 4.97 4.69 -21.89
N HIS A 272 5.04 3.59 -21.14
CA HIS A 272 6.04 3.44 -20.10
C HIS A 272 7.43 3.29 -20.71
N ASP A 273 8.38 4.08 -20.21
CA ASP A 273 9.81 3.90 -20.45
C ASP A 273 10.52 3.83 -19.10
N GLU A 274 11.31 2.77 -18.91
CA GLU A 274 12.08 2.53 -17.69
C GLU A 274 13.10 3.65 -17.41
N ASN A 275 13.54 4.36 -18.46
CA ASN A 275 14.50 5.46 -18.34
C ASN A 275 13.82 6.83 -18.19
N SER A 276 12.53 6.95 -18.49
CA SER A 276 11.80 8.23 -18.33
C SER A 276 11.65 8.60 -16.86
N PRO A 277 11.95 9.85 -16.45
CA PRO A 277 11.77 10.28 -15.06
C PRO A 277 10.30 10.30 -14.62
N LEU A 278 9.34 10.17 -15.54
CA LEU A 278 7.91 9.98 -15.29
C LEU A 278 7.56 8.49 -15.29
N LEU A 279 6.53 8.10 -14.54
CA LEU A 279 6.01 6.72 -14.60
C LEU A 279 5.41 6.40 -15.98
N ILE A 280 4.79 7.37 -16.64
CA ILE A 280 4.11 7.20 -17.94
C ILE A 280 4.50 8.34 -18.87
N GLY A 281 5.03 7.99 -20.05
CA GLY A 281 5.45 8.93 -21.09
C GLY A 281 6.69 9.74 -20.71
N HIS A 282 6.90 10.83 -21.44
CA HIS A 282 8.01 11.77 -21.25
C HIS A 282 7.47 13.19 -21.02
N LEU A 283 8.36 14.12 -20.69
CA LEU A 283 8.02 15.54 -20.70
C LEU A 283 7.72 16.02 -22.12
N THR A 284 6.82 16.98 -22.24
CA THR A 284 6.59 17.74 -23.47
C THR A 284 6.94 19.21 -23.26
N ASP A 285 7.05 19.99 -24.33
CA ASP A 285 7.34 21.43 -24.25
C ASP A 285 6.23 22.24 -23.54
N GLU A 286 5.03 21.65 -23.40
CA GLU A 286 3.90 22.23 -22.67
C GLU A 286 3.99 21.98 -21.15
N ASP A 287 4.88 21.09 -20.71
CA ASP A 287 4.97 20.71 -19.30
C ASP A 287 5.68 21.77 -18.46
N LYS A 288 4.97 22.25 -17.44
CA LYS A 288 5.54 23.08 -16.39
C LYS A 288 6.03 22.22 -15.23
N VAL A 289 7.35 22.09 -15.12
CA VAL A 289 8.00 21.38 -14.01
C VAL A 289 8.16 22.31 -12.80
N VAL A 290 7.64 21.89 -11.64
CA VAL A 290 7.75 22.61 -10.37
C VAL A 290 8.46 21.73 -9.34
N LYS A 291 9.54 22.24 -8.75
CA LYS A 291 10.26 21.52 -7.70
C LYS A 291 9.47 21.52 -6.40
N ARG A 292 9.19 20.34 -5.87
CA ARG A 292 8.49 20.15 -4.59
C ARG A 292 9.48 20.27 -3.44
N LYS A 293 9.12 21.04 -2.42
CA LYS A 293 9.91 21.13 -1.18
C LYS A 293 9.74 19.84 -0.38
N VAL A 294 10.84 19.12 -0.18
CA VAL A 294 10.90 17.86 0.57
C VAL A 294 12.15 17.85 1.45
N CYS A 295 12.05 17.20 2.61
CA CYS A 295 13.16 17.01 3.55
C CYS A 295 12.90 15.76 4.40
N SER A 296 13.95 15.26 5.06
CA SER A 296 13.81 14.29 6.16
C SER A 296 13.01 14.90 7.31
N ASN A 297 12.14 14.10 7.94
CA ASN A 297 11.33 14.50 9.09
C ASN A 297 11.77 13.78 10.38
N GLN A 298 12.92 13.11 10.34
CA GLN A 298 13.51 12.49 11.52
C GLN A 298 14.05 13.58 12.46
N GLU A 299 13.70 13.48 13.73
CA GLU A 299 14.30 14.31 14.76
C GLU A 299 15.70 13.81 15.08
N ARG A 300 16.73 14.52 14.62
CA ARG A 300 18.14 14.16 14.80
C ARG A 300 18.78 14.78 16.05
N GLN A 301 17.97 15.28 17.00
CA GLN A 301 18.52 15.77 18.27
C GLN A 301 19.09 14.59 19.06
N LEU A 302 20.36 14.71 19.45
CA LEU A 302 20.97 13.84 20.46
C LEU A 302 20.15 13.99 21.75
N GLN A 303 19.27 13.04 22.04
CA GLN A 303 18.74 12.88 23.38
C GLN A 303 19.87 12.29 24.21
N PHE A 304 20.57 13.15 24.95
CA PHE A 304 21.41 12.67 26.04
C PHE A 304 20.45 12.13 27.09
N ASP A 305 20.36 10.80 27.18
CA ASP A 305 19.71 10.15 28.32
C ASP A 305 20.44 10.64 29.58
N SER A 306 19.81 11.52 30.34
CA SER A 306 20.28 11.92 31.65
C SER A 306 20.19 10.70 32.56
N LEU A 307 21.36 10.10 32.85
CA LEU A 307 21.60 9.06 33.85
C LEU A 307 21.02 9.44 35.22
#